data_AF-H0EXK8-F1
#
_entry.id   AF-H0EXK8-F1
#
_cell.length_a   1.000
_cell.length_b   1.000
_cell.length_c   1.000
_cell.angle_alpha   90.00
_cell.angle_beta   90.00
_cell.angle_gamma   90.00
#
_symmetry.space_group_name_H-M   'P 1'
#
loop_
_entity.id
_entity.type
_entity.pdbx_description
1 polymer ?
#
loop_
_entity_poly.entity_id
_entity_poly.type
_entity_poly.pdbx_seq_one_letter_code
_entity_poly.pdbx_strand_id
1 'polypeptide(L)'
;MVWSHTPRLPVLLWTAFTFPFTIWDTLYIALRPHTLPGHKWHDPIWTQVGTYAAVDGVYGEQAWLEGEGWTAAQGVVNVTEVVLYLWYYAIVRKSRKEGKGVSGKMGGKACVVGLVAGTVTLTKSMLYLMREAFSGFKYVGKADVYALLTTWVLMK
;
A
#
# COMPACT_ATOMS: atom_id res chain seq x y z
N MET A 1 -25.79 -17.80 -20.57
CA MET A 1 -25.65 -17.01 -19.33
C MET A 1 -24.46 -16.07 -19.51
N VAL A 2 -24.66 -14.75 -19.46
CA VAL A 2 -23.54 -13.80 -19.55
C VAL A 2 -22.92 -13.68 -18.16
N TRP A 3 -21.61 -13.90 -18.06
CA TRP A 3 -20.87 -13.81 -16.79
C TRP A 3 -21.05 -12.41 -16.15
N SER A 4 -21.12 -12.35 -14.82
CA SER A 4 -21.35 -11.10 -14.08
C SER A 4 -20.43 -11.03 -12.85
N HIS A 5 -19.78 -9.88 -12.67
CA HIS A 5 -19.01 -9.54 -11.48
C HIS A 5 -19.89 -8.77 -10.52
N THR A 6 -19.96 -9.19 -9.26
CA THR A 6 -20.64 -8.43 -8.21
C THR A 6 -19.60 -7.91 -7.24
N PRO A 7 -19.23 -6.61 -7.31
CA PRO A 7 -18.29 -6.00 -6.38
C PRO A 7 -18.82 -6.13 -4.95
N ARG A 8 -18.03 -6.76 -4.09
CA ARG A 8 -18.40 -6.93 -2.67
C ARG A 8 -18.04 -5.65 -1.92
N LEU A 9 -18.92 -5.24 -1.01
CA LEU A 9 -18.72 -4.02 -0.21
C LEU A 9 -17.36 -4.00 0.51
N PRO A 10 -16.87 -5.09 1.14
CA PRO A 10 -15.54 -5.08 1.77
C PRO A 10 -14.39 -4.79 0.80
N VAL A 11 -14.44 -5.29 -0.43
CA VAL A 11 -13.41 -5.03 -1.45
C VAL A 11 -13.42 -3.57 -1.88
N LEU A 12 -14.61 -2.97 -2.00
CA LEU A 12 -14.74 -1.55 -2.28
C LEU A 12 -14.17 -0.74 -1.10
N LEU A 13 -14.64 -0.97 0.12
CA LEU A 13 -14.13 -0.24 1.29
C LEU A 13 -12.62 -0.35 1.43
N TRP A 14 -12.07 -1.56 1.27
CA TRP A 14 -10.62 -1.79 1.24
C TRP A 14 -9.92 -0.93 0.18
N THR A 15 -10.33 -1.05 -1.08
CA THR A 15 -9.69 -0.29 -2.17
C THR A 15 -9.82 1.23 -2.03
N ALA A 16 -10.91 1.73 -1.42
CA ALA A 16 -11.09 3.17 -1.15
C ALA A 16 -10.21 3.65 0.01
N PHE A 17 -10.03 2.80 1.02
CA PHE A 17 -9.18 3.08 2.15
C PHE A 17 -7.69 2.97 1.79
N THR A 18 -7.27 1.88 1.15
CA THR A 18 -5.86 1.62 0.84
C THR A 18 -5.28 2.60 -0.19
N PHE A 19 -6.09 3.09 -1.14
CA PHE A 19 -5.67 4.05 -2.18
C PHE A 19 -4.95 5.30 -1.62
N PRO A 20 -5.56 6.13 -0.74
CA PRO A 20 -4.92 7.33 -0.21
C PRO A 20 -3.71 6.99 0.67
N PHE A 21 -3.78 5.92 1.48
CA PHE A 21 -2.66 5.50 2.32
C PHE A 21 -1.44 5.09 1.49
N THR A 22 -1.66 4.37 0.38
CA THR A 22 -0.59 3.93 -0.53
C THR A 22 0.09 5.10 -1.22
N ILE A 23 -0.67 6.14 -1.60
CA ILE A 23 -0.11 7.39 -2.14
C ILE A 23 0.70 8.11 -1.08
N TRP A 24 0.14 8.25 0.12
CA TRP A 24 0.80 8.92 1.23
C TRP A 24 2.13 8.22 1.56
N ASP A 25 2.14 6.90 1.74
CA ASP A 25 3.36 6.09 1.93
C ASP A 25 4.40 6.34 0.82
N THR A 26 3.98 6.30 -0.44
CA THR A 26 4.89 6.52 -1.58
C THR A 26 5.49 7.92 -1.58
N LEU A 27 4.69 8.94 -1.29
CA LEU A 27 5.13 10.33 -1.22
C LEU A 27 6.09 10.56 -0.05
N TYR A 28 5.88 9.88 1.09
CA TYR A 28 6.82 9.92 2.21
C TYR A 28 8.21 9.46 1.77
N ILE A 29 8.31 8.33 1.06
CA ILE A 29 9.58 7.79 0.55
C ILE A 29 10.18 8.69 -0.52
N ALA A 30 9.39 9.07 -1.51
CA ALA A 30 9.87 9.78 -2.70
C ALA A 30 10.39 11.19 -2.39
N LEU A 31 9.88 11.81 -1.32
CA LEU A 31 10.25 13.17 -0.93
C LEU A 31 11.29 13.21 0.20
N ARG A 32 11.92 12.08 0.56
CA ARG A 32 13.08 12.09 1.45
C ARG A 32 14.23 12.89 0.82
N PRO A 33 14.98 13.67 1.63
CA PRO A 33 14.95 13.73 3.09
C PRO A 33 13.90 14.69 3.68
N HIS A 34 13.20 15.48 2.86
CA HIS A 34 12.33 16.57 3.36
C HIS A 34 11.17 16.11 4.25
N THR A 35 10.77 14.85 4.12
CA THR A 35 9.71 14.21 4.90
C THR A 35 10.22 13.54 6.19
N LEU A 36 11.53 13.38 6.38
CA LEU A 36 12.12 12.80 7.58
C LEU A 36 11.95 13.74 8.80
N PRO A 37 11.92 13.20 10.03
CA PRO A 37 11.83 14.01 11.25
C PRO A 37 12.88 15.14 11.28
N GLY A 38 12.46 16.34 11.68
CA GLY A 38 13.33 17.52 11.72
C GLY A 38 13.46 18.30 10.40
N HIS A 39 12.88 17.81 9.30
CA HIS A 39 12.87 18.53 8.02
C HIS A 39 11.56 19.30 7.76
N LYS A 40 11.64 20.29 6.85
CA LYS A 40 10.60 21.27 6.56
C LYS A 40 9.20 20.70 6.31
N TRP A 41 9.09 19.53 5.68
CA TRP A 41 7.79 18.98 5.30
C TRP A 41 7.25 17.95 6.29
N HIS A 42 8.04 17.54 7.28
CA HIS A 42 7.68 16.47 8.21
C HIS A 42 6.37 16.76 8.95
N ASP A 43 6.28 17.91 9.61
CA ASP A 43 5.11 18.27 10.39
C ASP A 43 4.13 19.11 9.56
N PRO A 44 2.80 18.92 9.73
CA PRO A 44 2.13 17.86 10.52
C PRO A 44 1.80 16.60 9.70
N ILE A 45 2.13 16.58 8.40
CA ILE A 45 1.58 15.60 7.44
C ILE A 45 2.25 14.23 7.59
N TRP A 46 3.54 14.18 7.92
CA TRP A 46 4.34 12.96 8.00
C TRP A 46 4.70 12.56 9.43
N THR A 47 4.22 13.29 10.44
CA THR A 47 4.50 13.02 11.85
C THR A 47 4.17 11.57 12.23
N GLN A 48 3.03 11.05 11.76
CA GLN A 48 2.62 9.66 11.97
C GLN A 48 3.58 8.66 11.32
N VAL A 49 4.04 8.92 10.10
CA VAL A 49 5.05 8.06 9.44
C VAL A 49 6.40 8.15 10.16
N GLY A 50 6.73 9.30 10.75
CA GLY A 50 7.89 9.45 11.64
C GLY A 50 7.82 8.54 12.87
N THR A 51 6.64 8.46 13.51
CA THR A 51 6.44 7.52 14.64
C THR A 51 6.55 6.07 14.21
N TYR A 52 6.12 5.74 12.99
CA TYR A 52 6.31 4.41 12.43
C TYR A 52 7.77 4.12 12.09
N ALA A 53 8.48 5.08 11.51
CA ALA A 53 9.90 4.97 11.18
C ALA A 53 10.80 4.71 12.40
N ALA A 54 10.33 5.07 13.61
CA ALA A 54 10.98 4.73 14.86
C ALA A 54 10.84 3.24 15.23
N VAL A 55 9.77 2.58 14.77
CA VAL A 55 9.50 1.15 14.96
C VAL A 55 10.10 0.33 13.82
N ASP A 56 9.85 0.73 12.58
CA ASP A 56 10.44 0.14 11.39
C ASP A 56 11.50 1.08 10.79
N GLY A 57 12.76 0.82 11.13
CA GLY A 57 13.88 1.65 10.70
C GLY A 57 14.08 1.72 9.18
N VAL A 58 13.44 0.83 8.38
CA VAL A 58 13.52 0.91 6.92
C VAL A 58 12.81 2.18 6.39
N TYR A 59 11.89 2.69 7.20
CA TYR A 59 11.23 3.96 6.98
C TYR A 59 11.98 5.18 7.55
N GLY A 60 13.05 4.96 8.31
CA GLY A 60 13.78 6.01 9.00
C GLY A 60 14.94 6.62 8.22
N GLU A 61 15.58 7.59 8.87
CA GLU A 61 16.79 8.25 8.38
C GLU A 61 17.95 7.26 8.19
N GLN A 62 18.06 6.23 9.04
CA GLN A 62 19.08 5.18 8.90
C GLN A 62 19.05 4.55 7.50
N ALA A 63 17.88 4.12 7.03
CA ALA A 63 17.74 3.52 5.69
C ALA A 63 18.06 4.51 4.56
N TRP A 64 17.73 5.79 4.75
CA TRP A 64 18.07 6.84 3.79
C TRP A 64 19.59 7.04 3.69
N LEU A 65 20.28 7.17 4.82
CA LEU A 65 21.73 7.37 4.88
C LEU A 65 22.50 6.14 4.36
N GLU A 66 21.99 4.94 4.59
CA GLU A 66 22.55 3.69 4.06
C GLU A 66 22.28 3.48 2.56
N GLY A 67 21.52 4.37 1.92
CA GLY A 67 21.15 4.25 0.51
C GLY A 67 20.26 3.04 0.23
N GLU A 68 19.43 2.64 1.19
CA GLU A 68 18.61 1.45 1.05
C GLU A 68 17.43 1.67 0.07
N GLY A 69 17.44 0.93 -1.03
CA GLY A 69 16.50 1.06 -2.14
C GLY A 69 15.17 0.32 -1.98
N TRP A 70 15.04 -0.54 -0.97
CA TRP A 70 13.85 -1.39 -0.76
C TRP A 70 12.55 -0.60 -0.71
N THR A 71 12.46 0.45 0.10
CA THR A 71 11.23 1.24 0.26
C THR A 71 10.88 2.04 -1.00
N ALA A 72 11.88 2.50 -1.76
CA ALA A 72 11.66 3.15 -3.05
C ALA A 72 11.11 2.17 -4.08
N ALA A 73 11.67 0.95 -4.15
CA ALA A 73 11.16 -0.12 -5.01
C ALA A 73 9.72 -0.52 -4.62
N GLN A 74 9.44 -0.63 -3.32
CA GLN A 74 8.10 -0.86 -2.80
C GLN A 74 7.14 0.28 -3.20
N GLY A 75 7.60 1.53 -3.20
CA GLY A 75 6.85 2.70 -3.67
C GLY A 75 6.41 2.59 -5.14
N VAL A 76 7.21 1.99 -6.01
CA VAL A 76 6.81 1.74 -7.41
C VAL A 76 5.69 0.69 -7.49
N VAL A 77 5.77 -0.35 -6.65
CA VAL A 77 4.71 -1.37 -6.56
C VAL A 77 3.41 -0.76 -6.00
N ASN A 78 3.53 0.10 -4.99
CA ASN A 78 2.43 0.90 -4.44
C ASN A 78 1.71 1.73 -5.51
N VAL A 79 2.46 2.43 -6.39
CA VAL A 79 1.86 3.17 -7.52
C VAL A 79 1.09 2.24 -8.46
N THR A 80 1.62 1.03 -8.69
CA THR A 80 0.92 0.01 -9.51
C THR A 80 -0.40 -0.41 -8.85
N GLU A 81 -0.42 -0.63 -7.54
CA GLU A 81 -1.65 -0.92 -6.78
C GLU A 81 -2.67 0.21 -6.91
N VAL A 82 -2.23 1.46 -6.75
CA VAL A 82 -3.07 2.66 -6.90
C VAL A 82 -3.74 2.69 -8.27
N VAL A 83 -2.98 2.45 -9.35
CA VAL A 83 -3.52 2.40 -10.72
C VAL A 83 -4.57 1.30 -10.86
N LEU A 84 -4.30 0.10 -10.32
CA LEU A 84 -5.22 -1.03 -10.38
C LEU A 84 -6.51 -0.78 -9.58
N TYR A 85 -6.41 -0.17 -8.39
CA TYR A 85 -7.56 0.21 -7.57
C TYR A 85 -8.43 1.25 -8.26
N LEU A 86 -7.84 2.32 -8.80
CA LEU A 86 -8.57 3.34 -9.55
C LEU A 86 -9.23 2.75 -10.80
N TRP A 87 -8.56 1.85 -11.51
CA TRP A 87 -9.11 1.18 -12.68
C TRP A 87 -10.30 0.28 -12.31
N TYR A 88 -10.16 -0.55 -11.27
CA TYR A 88 -11.26 -1.36 -10.75
C TYR A 88 -12.45 -0.50 -10.37
N TYR A 89 -12.23 0.58 -9.62
CA TYR A 89 -13.27 1.52 -9.23
C TYR A 89 -13.97 2.18 -10.42
N ALA A 90 -13.22 2.59 -11.43
CA ALA A 90 -13.76 3.19 -12.64
C ALA A 90 -14.69 2.22 -13.39
N ILE A 91 -14.30 0.94 -13.51
CA ILE A 91 -15.12 -0.10 -14.13
C ILE A 91 -16.42 -0.28 -13.32
N VAL A 92 -16.29 -0.47 -12.00
CA VAL A 92 -17.45 -0.70 -11.11
C VAL A 92 -18.42 0.49 -11.15
N ARG A 93 -17.91 1.72 -11.05
CA ARG A 93 -18.74 2.93 -11.02
C ARG A 93 -19.47 3.17 -12.33
N LYS A 94 -18.83 2.90 -13.47
CA LYS A 94 -19.44 3.05 -14.80
C LYS A 94 -20.61 2.06 -14.98
N SER A 95 -20.42 0.81 -14.57
CA SER A 95 -21.40 -0.26 -14.77
C SER A 95 -22.49 -0.32 -13.70
N ARG A 96 -22.31 0.31 -12.52
CA ARG A 96 -23.37 0.40 -11.49
C ARG A 96 -24.59 1.19 -11.95
N LYS A 97 -24.45 2.06 -12.97
CA LYS A 97 -25.59 2.72 -13.62
C LYS A 97 -26.53 1.74 -14.34
N GLU A 98 -26.08 0.52 -14.60
CA GLU A 98 -26.79 -0.50 -15.39
C GLU A 98 -27.34 -1.65 -14.52
N GLY A 99 -27.15 -1.64 -13.19
CA GLY A 99 -27.70 -2.65 -12.26
C GLY A 99 -26.81 -2.99 -11.06
N LYS A 100 -27.15 -4.08 -10.34
CA LYS A 100 -26.43 -4.56 -9.12
C LYS A 100 -25.05 -5.19 -9.40
N GLY A 101 -24.63 -5.34 -10.66
CA GLY A 101 -23.37 -5.99 -11.04
C GLY A 101 -22.81 -5.50 -12.37
N VAL A 102 -21.56 -5.83 -12.64
CA VAL A 102 -20.85 -5.52 -13.88
C VAL A 102 -20.92 -6.75 -14.77
N SER A 103 -21.75 -6.72 -15.81
CA SER A 103 -21.97 -7.87 -16.69
C SER A 103 -21.02 -7.90 -17.90
N GLY A 104 -20.92 -9.06 -18.54
CA GLY A 104 -20.24 -9.23 -19.81
C GLY A 104 -18.73 -8.96 -19.75
N LYS A 105 -18.17 -8.39 -20.83
CA LYS A 105 -16.73 -8.13 -20.95
C LYS A 105 -16.19 -7.20 -19.86
N MET A 106 -16.96 -6.19 -19.47
CA MET A 106 -16.56 -5.26 -18.41
C MET A 106 -16.49 -5.95 -17.06
N GLY A 107 -17.42 -6.87 -16.82
CA GLY A 107 -17.38 -7.72 -15.65
C GLY A 107 -16.09 -8.54 -15.61
N GLY A 108 -15.78 -9.27 -16.69
CA GLY A 108 -14.59 -10.11 -16.75
C GLY A 108 -13.32 -9.31 -16.48
N LYS A 109 -13.24 -8.10 -17.05
CA LYS A 109 -12.16 -7.14 -16.77
C LYS A 109 -12.10 -6.75 -15.29
N ALA A 110 -13.22 -6.43 -14.65
CA ALA A 110 -13.24 -6.09 -13.23
C ALA A 110 -12.71 -7.22 -12.35
N CYS A 111 -13.07 -8.47 -12.63
CA CYS A 111 -12.56 -9.62 -11.89
C CYS A 111 -11.05 -9.80 -12.08
N VAL A 112 -10.55 -9.74 -13.32
CA VAL A 112 -9.11 -9.86 -13.58
C VAL A 112 -8.33 -8.73 -12.93
N VAL A 113 -8.78 -7.47 -13.04
CA VAL A 113 -8.11 -6.33 -12.40
C VAL A 113 -8.10 -6.49 -10.88
N GLY A 114 -9.22 -6.90 -10.27
CA GLY A 114 -9.30 -7.15 -8.83
C GLY A 114 -8.37 -8.27 -8.37
N LEU A 115 -8.28 -9.36 -9.14
CA LEU A 115 -7.35 -10.46 -8.89
C LEU A 115 -5.89 -9.98 -8.93
N VAL A 116 -5.51 -9.29 -10.01
CA VAL A 116 -4.15 -8.77 -10.18
C VAL A 116 -3.79 -7.80 -9.06
N ALA A 117 -4.70 -6.89 -8.69
CA ALA A 117 -4.49 -5.97 -7.57
C ALA A 117 -4.20 -6.74 -6.27
N GLY A 118 -5.02 -7.74 -5.93
CA GLY A 118 -4.83 -8.57 -4.74
C GLY A 118 -3.52 -9.36 -4.78
N THR A 119 -3.14 -9.91 -5.94
CA THR A 119 -1.86 -10.62 -6.10
C THR A 119 -0.68 -9.67 -5.89
N VAL A 120 -0.70 -8.47 -6.47
CA VAL A 120 0.36 -7.47 -6.28
C VAL A 120 0.52 -7.12 -4.80
N THR A 121 -0.57 -6.82 -4.09
CA THR A 121 -0.55 -6.50 -2.66
C THR A 121 0.00 -7.64 -1.82
N LEU A 122 -0.43 -8.88 -2.11
CA LEU A 122 0.03 -10.07 -1.42
C LEU A 122 1.53 -10.30 -1.64
N THR A 123 1.97 -10.28 -2.90
CA THR A 123 3.38 -10.46 -3.26
C THR A 123 4.26 -9.41 -2.60
N LYS A 124 3.89 -8.13 -2.66
CA LYS A 124 4.60 -7.05 -1.98
C LYS A 124 4.74 -7.30 -0.48
N SER A 125 3.64 -7.70 0.17
CA SER A 125 3.63 -7.97 1.61
C SER A 125 4.49 -9.18 1.99
N MET A 126 4.47 -10.24 1.18
CA MET A 126 5.33 -11.41 1.38
C MET A 126 6.80 -11.07 1.18
N LEU A 127 7.12 -10.27 0.16
CA LEU A 127 8.51 -9.86 -0.10
C LEU A 127 9.05 -9.01 1.05
N TYR A 128 8.25 -8.09 1.62
CA TYR A 128 8.63 -7.36 2.82
C TYR A 128 8.97 -8.31 3.99
N LEU A 129 8.10 -9.29 4.26
CA LEU A 129 8.31 -10.27 5.34
C LEU A 129 9.58 -11.10 5.13
N MET A 130 9.78 -11.59 3.90
CA MET A 130 10.96 -12.38 3.53
C MET A 130 12.24 -11.54 3.62
N ARG A 131 12.18 -10.27 3.21
CA ARG A 131 13.30 -9.33 3.31
C ARG A 131 13.70 -9.12 4.77
N GLU A 132 12.76 -8.91 5.69
CA GLU A 132 13.08 -8.83 7.12
C GLU A 132 13.69 -10.14 7.64
N ALA A 133 13.08 -11.29 7.32
CA ALA A 133 13.59 -12.59 7.74
C ALA A 133 15.02 -12.86 7.23
N PHE A 134 15.31 -12.57 5.97
CA PHE A 134 16.61 -12.82 5.34
C PHE A 134 17.68 -11.77 5.69
N SER A 135 17.28 -10.58 6.13
CA SER A 135 18.20 -9.56 6.64
C SER A 135 18.49 -9.69 8.14
N GLY A 136 17.96 -10.74 8.80
CA GLY A 136 18.11 -10.92 10.25
C GLY A 136 17.36 -9.87 11.05
N PHE A 137 16.21 -9.41 10.54
CA PHE A 137 15.39 -8.35 11.13
C PHE A 137 16.19 -7.05 11.34
N LYS A 138 17.00 -6.67 10.36
CA LYS A 138 17.94 -5.54 10.45
C LYS A 138 17.27 -4.25 10.95
N TYR A 139 16.04 -3.97 10.51
CA TYR A 139 15.36 -2.71 10.79
C TYR A 139 14.27 -2.84 11.85
N VAL A 140 13.54 -3.96 11.91
CA VAL A 140 12.46 -4.17 12.90
C VAL A 140 12.90 -4.96 14.14
N GLY A 141 14.07 -5.59 14.14
CA GLY A 141 14.48 -6.52 15.21
C GLY A 141 14.73 -5.89 16.58
N LYS A 142 14.84 -4.56 16.63
CA LYS A 142 14.96 -3.79 17.87
C LYS A 142 13.61 -3.30 18.40
N ALA A 143 12.56 -3.43 17.59
CA ALA A 143 11.22 -2.95 17.95
C ALA A 143 10.55 -3.89 18.94
N ASP A 144 9.76 -3.32 19.84
CA ASP A 144 8.81 -4.08 20.62
C ASP A 144 7.78 -4.74 19.70
N VAL A 145 7.49 -6.02 19.94
CA VAL A 145 6.59 -6.81 19.07
C VAL A 145 5.18 -6.24 19.07
N TYR A 146 4.72 -5.71 20.20
CA TYR A 146 3.40 -5.07 20.27
C TYR A 146 3.37 -3.76 19.48
N ALA A 147 4.42 -2.93 19.59
CA ALA A 147 4.57 -1.74 18.75
C ALA A 147 4.64 -2.08 17.25
N LEU A 148 5.33 -3.16 16.88
CA LEU A 148 5.42 -3.62 15.48
C LEU A 148 4.05 -4.07 14.95
N LEU A 149 3.33 -4.91 15.70
CA LEU A 149 2.03 -5.42 15.27
C LEU A 149 0.97 -4.30 15.20
N THR A 150 0.95 -3.40 16.18
CA THR A 150 -0.01 -2.29 16.19
C THR A 150 0.25 -1.31 15.04
N THR A 151 1.50 -0.93 14.79
CA THR A 151 1.82 -0.01 13.69
C THR A 151 1.56 -0.63 12.32
N TRP A 152 1.84 -1.92 12.12
CA TRP A 152 1.55 -2.59 10.86
C TRP A 152 0.06 -2.70 10.54
N VAL A 153 -0.77 -2.93 11.57
CA VAL A 153 -2.23 -2.96 11.40
C VAL A 153 -2.79 -1.55 11.21
N LEU A 154 -2.16 -0.52 11.78
CA LEU A 154 -2.59 0.87 11.62
C LEU A 154 -2.15 1.48 10.28
N MET A 155 -1.06 0.99 9.69
CA MET A 155 -0.52 1.50 8.42
C MET A 155 -0.89 0.66 7.18
N LYS A 156 -1.64 -0.44 7.33
CA LYS A 156 -2.18 -1.24 6.23
C LYS A 156 -3.71 -1.26 6.25
#